data_AF-A0A093QGY2-F1
#
_entry.id   AF-A0A093QGY2-F1
#
_cell.length_a   1.000
_cell.length_b   1.000
_cell.length_c   1.000
_cell.angle_alpha   90.00
_cell.angle_beta   90.00
_cell.angle_gamma   90.00
#
_symmetry.space_group_name_H-M   'P 1'
#
loop_
_entity.id
_entity.type
_entity.pdbx_description
1 polymer ?
#
loop_
_entity_poly.entity_id
_entity_poly.type
_entity_poly.pdbx_seq_one_letter_code
_entity_poly.pdbx_strand_id
1 'polypeptide(L)'
;GAGAPAAATSPGTATSSGDVTTSGTATSPEPAAGAVPPLDMGELRSLACDALLQESFYQNKKRPFLYRDQEHTPGPFLTQLVSTLAAFLSGHNPLLATSSLDLKPEVNYYWHHGEEVVAHGHRKGRVDPVRFQIDDKPHLQIRVPKQLPQVVPLDSNLGDVPVINHKPSKLPLFKKQYENKVYIGSKVADPCCYGHTQFHLIPDRLKRERLIKARLEDQIEVVYRSNGIASLFAWTAAQAMYQGFWSEADVTRPFVSQAVVTDGKYFAFFCYQLNTLALTAETIKNNPRKNICWGTESKPLYDVVEDGNVKDFNDEVLLHLVRFLLNRPKEL
;
A
#
# COMPACT_ATOMS: atom_id res chain seq x y z
N GLY A 1 54.91 18.39 -16.69
CA GLY A 1 55.73 18.99 -17.77
C GLY A 1 55.29 18.34 -19.05
N ALA A 2 54.62 19.08 -19.94
CA ALA A 2 55.24 19.87 -21.03
C ALA A 2 55.59 18.94 -22.22
N GLY A 3 55.12 19.12 -23.46
CA GLY A 3 54.28 20.17 -24.05
C GLY A 3 53.86 19.77 -25.48
N ALA A 4 52.94 20.55 -26.05
CA ALA A 4 52.52 20.54 -27.47
C ALA A 4 53.63 21.08 -28.40
N PRO A 5 53.49 21.01 -29.75
CA PRO A 5 52.69 22.01 -30.54
C PRO A 5 51.86 21.37 -31.71
N ALA A 6 50.66 21.84 -32.09
CA ALA A 6 50.25 22.98 -32.96
C ALA A 6 50.60 22.82 -34.47
N ALA A 7 49.61 22.53 -35.35
CA ALA A 7 48.84 23.45 -36.27
C ALA A 7 49.34 23.27 -37.74
N ALA A 8 48.63 23.42 -38.87
CA ALA A 8 47.40 24.14 -39.23
C ALA A 8 46.86 23.69 -40.64
N THR A 9 45.69 24.24 -41.00
CA THR A 9 45.18 24.65 -42.35
C THR A 9 44.57 23.64 -43.35
N SER A 10 43.23 23.73 -43.47
CA SER A 10 42.39 23.67 -44.69
C SER A 10 42.63 24.93 -45.58
N PRO A 11 42.17 25.08 -46.87
CA PRO A 11 40.83 24.74 -47.41
C PRO A 11 40.75 24.36 -48.93
N GLY A 12 39.55 24.06 -49.45
CA GLY A 12 39.33 23.91 -50.90
C GLY A 12 37.92 23.46 -51.31
N THR A 13 37.05 24.42 -51.59
CA THR A 13 35.71 24.35 -52.17
C THR A 13 35.69 23.90 -53.65
N ALA A 14 34.70 23.09 -54.05
CA ALA A 14 34.14 23.11 -55.41
C ALA A 14 32.69 22.58 -55.43
N THR A 15 31.80 23.48 -55.83
CA THR A 15 30.38 23.32 -56.18
C THR A 15 30.17 22.58 -57.50
N SER A 16 29.10 21.78 -57.62
CA SER A 16 28.30 21.75 -58.85
C SER A 16 26.86 21.24 -58.61
N SER A 17 25.95 22.08 -59.06
CA SER A 17 24.49 21.98 -59.25
C SER A 17 23.99 20.75 -60.03
N GLY A 18 22.72 20.40 -59.82
CA GLY A 18 21.94 19.63 -60.79
C GLY A 18 20.64 19.06 -60.23
N ASP A 19 19.56 19.83 -60.38
CA ASP A 19 18.15 19.54 -60.06
C ASP A 19 17.57 18.43 -60.97
N VAL A 20 16.61 17.64 -60.48
CA VAL A 20 15.33 17.26 -61.14
C VAL A 20 14.49 16.39 -60.17
N THR A 21 13.32 16.92 -59.89
CA THR A 21 12.12 16.38 -59.23
C THR A 21 11.58 15.06 -59.82
N THR A 22 11.17 14.13 -58.95
CA THR A 22 9.95 13.32 -59.14
C THR A 22 9.18 13.14 -57.83
N SER A 23 7.88 13.26 -57.97
CA SER A 23 6.83 13.24 -56.94
C SER A 23 6.73 11.90 -56.21
N GLY A 24 6.66 11.96 -54.88
CA GLY A 24 6.26 10.85 -54.01
C GLY A 24 5.37 11.37 -52.90
N THR A 25 4.09 11.02 -52.99
CA THR A 25 2.99 11.22 -52.06
C THR A 25 3.36 11.20 -50.57
N ALA A 26 2.83 12.18 -49.85
CA ALA A 26 2.84 12.27 -48.40
C ALA A 26 2.19 11.04 -47.77
N THR A 27 2.96 10.31 -46.97
CA THR A 27 2.44 9.37 -45.99
C THR A 27 2.68 10.01 -44.63
N SER A 28 1.62 10.55 -44.03
CA SER A 28 1.59 10.89 -42.62
C SER A 28 2.03 9.66 -41.82
N PRO A 29 2.90 9.78 -40.81
CA PRO A 29 3.20 8.64 -39.95
C PRO A 29 1.91 8.26 -39.21
N GLU A 30 1.46 7.04 -39.50
CA GLU A 30 0.44 6.31 -38.76
C GLU A 30 0.82 6.34 -37.27
N PRO A 31 -0.11 6.67 -36.35
CA PRO A 31 0.22 6.78 -34.94
C PRO A 31 0.70 5.42 -34.45
N ALA A 32 1.91 5.39 -33.88
CA ALA A 32 2.48 4.20 -33.28
C ALA A 32 1.48 3.57 -32.30
N ALA A 33 0.94 2.41 -32.69
CA ALA A 33 0.10 1.59 -31.84
C ALA A 33 0.92 1.21 -30.60
N GLY A 34 0.55 1.77 -29.43
CA GLY A 34 1.13 1.39 -28.14
C GLY A 34 1.95 2.44 -27.41
N ALA A 35 1.94 3.72 -27.82
CA ALA A 35 2.48 4.78 -26.97
C ALA A 35 1.55 4.95 -25.74
N VAL A 36 2.04 4.54 -24.55
CA VAL A 36 1.37 4.86 -23.29
C VAL A 36 1.26 6.39 -23.22
N PRO A 37 0.05 6.96 -23.04
CA PRO A 37 -0.09 8.41 -22.98
C PRO A 37 0.80 8.98 -21.86
N PRO A 38 1.29 10.22 -21.99
CA PRO A 38 2.00 10.87 -20.90
C PRO A 38 1.08 11.01 -19.70
N LEU A 39 1.61 10.77 -18.50
CA LEU A 39 0.85 10.87 -17.26
C LEU A 39 0.61 12.35 -16.92
N ASP A 40 -0.63 12.81 -17.04
CA ASP A 40 -1.00 14.18 -16.69
C ASP A 40 -1.33 14.31 -15.19
N MET A 41 -0.38 14.89 -14.44
CA MET A 41 -0.56 15.16 -13.01
C MET A 41 -1.62 16.23 -12.73
N GLY A 42 -1.89 17.15 -13.67
CA GLY A 42 -2.92 18.17 -13.54
C GLY A 42 -4.32 17.56 -13.58
N GLU A 43 -4.54 16.60 -14.49
CA GLU A 43 -5.80 15.86 -14.57
C GLU A 43 -6.04 15.00 -13.33
N LEU A 44 -5.02 14.29 -12.85
CA LEU A 44 -5.09 13.52 -11.60
C LEU A 44 -5.40 14.41 -10.39
N ARG A 45 -4.84 15.62 -10.34
CA ARG A 45 -5.16 16.61 -9.31
C ARG A 45 -6.62 17.06 -9.41
N SER A 46 -7.11 17.36 -10.61
CA SER A 46 -8.52 17.71 -10.81
C SER A 46 -9.44 16.61 -10.30
N LEU A 47 -9.19 15.35 -10.68
CA LEU A 47 -9.98 14.20 -10.23
C LEU A 47 -9.99 14.06 -8.70
N ALA A 48 -8.85 14.28 -8.05
CA ALA A 48 -8.74 14.22 -6.59
C ALA A 48 -9.50 15.38 -5.91
N CYS A 49 -9.37 16.60 -6.43
CA CYS A 49 -10.09 17.77 -5.95
C CYS A 49 -11.61 17.63 -6.15
N ASP A 50 -12.04 17.15 -7.31
CA ASP A 50 -13.46 16.94 -7.64
C ASP A 50 -14.09 15.92 -6.70
N ALA A 51 -13.40 14.79 -6.44
CA ALA A 51 -13.84 13.80 -5.45
C ALA A 51 -13.94 14.40 -4.04
N LEU A 52 -12.97 15.24 -3.65
CA LEU A 52 -12.99 15.90 -2.35
C LEU A 52 -14.15 16.89 -2.24
N LEU A 53 -14.32 17.78 -3.22
CA LEU A 53 -15.37 18.80 -3.25
C LEU A 53 -16.76 18.17 -3.32
N GLN A 54 -16.92 17.09 -4.07
CA GLN A 54 -18.18 16.35 -4.15
C GLN A 54 -18.65 15.92 -2.76
N GLU A 55 -17.77 15.33 -1.97
CA GLU A 55 -18.13 14.74 -0.68
C GLU A 55 -18.08 15.72 0.49
N SER A 56 -17.33 16.82 0.38
CA SER A 56 -17.16 17.81 1.44
C SER A 56 -17.99 19.09 1.26
N PHE A 57 -18.37 19.45 0.03
CA PHE A 57 -19.03 20.72 -0.29
C PHE A 57 -20.32 20.56 -1.09
N TYR A 58 -20.30 19.83 -2.21
CA TYR A 58 -21.47 19.78 -3.12
C TYR A 58 -22.59 18.86 -2.62
N GLN A 59 -22.27 17.74 -1.97
CA GLN A 59 -23.29 16.87 -1.42
C GLN A 59 -23.93 17.47 -0.16
N ASN A 60 -25.25 17.63 -0.21
CA ASN A 60 -26.06 18.00 0.94
C ASN A 60 -26.17 16.83 1.93
N LYS A 61 -25.24 16.78 2.89
CA LYS A 61 -25.21 15.75 3.93
C LYS A 61 -25.83 16.25 5.23
N LYS A 62 -26.61 15.37 5.88
CA LYS A 62 -27.03 15.59 7.26
C LYS A 62 -25.80 15.52 8.17
N ARG A 63 -25.86 16.27 9.28
CA ARG A 63 -24.82 16.19 10.32
C ARG A 63 -24.66 14.74 10.77
N PRO A 64 -23.43 14.20 10.78
CA PRO A 64 -23.18 12.84 11.25
C PRO A 64 -23.55 12.67 12.72
N PHE A 65 -23.97 11.45 13.07
CA PHE A 65 -24.05 11.04 14.47
C PHE A 65 -22.64 10.92 15.07
N LEU A 66 -22.55 11.03 16.40
CA LEU A 66 -21.28 10.92 17.12
C LEU A 66 -20.53 9.63 16.73
N TYR A 67 -19.26 9.78 16.34
CA TYR A 67 -18.38 8.70 15.88
C TYR A 67 -18.76 8.04 14.56
N ARG A 68 -19.47 8.76 13.68
CA ARG A 68 -19.75 8.34 12.31
C ARG A 68 -19.36 9.38 11.26
N ASP A 69 -18.53 10.35 11.61
CA ASP A 69 -18.10 11.39 10.67
C ASP A 69 -17.38 10.74 9.47
N GLN A 70 -16.58 9.71 9.75
CA GLN A 70 -15.86 8.93 8.74
C GLN A 70 -16.74 8.19 7.75
N GLU A 71 -17.91 7.73 8.18
CA GLU A 71 -18.88 7.09 7.29
C GLU A 71 -19.54 8.11 6.36
N HIS A 72 -19.55 9.39 6.75
CA HIS A 72 -20.21 10.46 6.00
C HIS A 72 -19.32 11.07 4.92
N THR A 73 -18.14 11.60 5.27
CA THR A 73 -17.29 12.33 4.28
C THR A 73 -16.00 11.58 3.93
N PRO A 74 -15.10 11.27 4.88
CA PRO A 74 -13.83 10.59 4.56
C PRO A 74 -13.96 9.26 3.82
N GLY A 75 -14.90 8.39 4.20
CA GLY A 75 -15.09 7.08 3.60
C GLY A 75 -15.54 7.17 2.14
N PRO A 76 -16.68 7.81 1.83
CA PRO A 76 -17.11 8.03 0.45
C PRO A 76 -16.06 8.76 -0.40
N PHE A 77 -15.38 9.78 0.15
CA PHE A 77 -14.26 10.46 -0.52
C PHE A 77 -13.15 9.49 -0.88
N LEU A 78 -12.71 8.65 0.06
CA LEU A 78 -11.64 7.68 -0.19
C LEU A 78 -12.05 6.65 -1.25
N THR A 79 -13.30 6.19 -1.23
CA THR A 79 -13.85 5.30 -2.26
C THR A 79 -13.84 5.95 -3.63
N GLN A 80 -14.33 7.19 -3.76
CA GLN A 80 -14.35 7.90 -5.02
C GLN A 80 -12.93 8.16 -5.52
N LEU A 81 -12.04 8.69 -4.67
CA LEU A 81 -10.64 8.98 -4.99
C LEU A 81 -9.91 7.74 -5.54
N VAL A 82 -9.98 6.62 -4.84
CA VAL A 82 -9.27 5.40 -5.26
C VAL A 82 -9.88 4.84 -6.53
N SER A 83 -11.21 4.83 -6.64
CA SER A 83 -11.88 4.27 -7.82
C SER A 83 -11.60 5.08 -9.09
N THR A 84 -11.62 6.41 -9.00
CA THR A 84 -11.33 7.28 -10.14
C THR A 84 -9.87 7.22 -10.54
N LEU A 85 -8.93 7.27 -9.57
CA LEU A 85 -7.51 7.16 -9.86
C LEU A 85 -7.15 5.78 -10.42
N ALA A 86 -7.67 4.68 -9.86
CA ALA A 86 -7.40 3.35 -10.36
C ALA A 86 -7.94 3.15 -11.79
N ALA A 87 -9.14 3.65 -12.07
CA ALA A 87 -9.73 3.61 -13.40
C ALA A 87 -8.89 4.44 -14.40
N PHE A 88 -8.51 5.67 -14.05
CA PHE A 88 -7.68 6.52 -14.90
C PHE A 88 -6.30 5.90 -15.18
N LEU A 89 -5.65 5.38 -14.13
CA LEU A 89 -4.32 4.78 -14.22
C LEU A 89 -4.32 3.41 -14.90
N SER A 90 -5.49 2.79 -15.13
CA SER A 90 -5.57 1.49 -15.83
C SER A 90 -5.01 1.55 -17.26
N GLY A 91 -5.08 2.71 -17.93
CA GLY A 91 -4.46 2.94 -19.24
C GLY A 91 -2.93 2.93 -19.20
N HIS A 92 -2.32 3.21 -18.04
CA HIS A 92 -0.87 3.20 -17.84
C HIS A 92 -0.38 1.93 -17.14
N ASN A 93 -1.22 1.31 -16.31
CA ASN A 93 -0.96 0.07 -15.59
C ASN A 93 -2.02 -1.00 -15.90
N PRO A 94 -1.77 -1.90 -16.87
CA PRO A 94 -2.72 -2.96 -17.27
C PRO A 94 -3.06 -3.93 -16.13
N LEU A 95 -2.22 -4.01 -15.09
CA LEU A 95 -2.52 -4.82 -13.90
C LEU A 95 -3.79 -4.32 -13.20
N LEU A 96 -4.03 -3.01 -13.17
CA LEU A 96 -5.24 -2.43 -12.59
C LEU A 96 -6.48 -2.75 -13.42
N ALA A 97 -6.36 -2.82 -14.75
CA ALA A 97 -7.48 -3.18 -15.63
C ALA A 97 -7.98 -4.60 -15.40
N THR A 98 -7.11 -5.51 -14.93
CA THR A 98 -7.43 -6.90 -14.60
C THR A 98 -7.53 -7.16 -13.09
N SER A 99 -7.57 -6.09 -12.30
CA SER A 99 -7.67 -6.16 -10.84
C SER A 99 -9.11 -6.27 -10.35
N SER A 100 -9.28 -6.69 -9.09
CA SER A 100 -10.54 -6.62 -8.35
C SER A 100 -10.44 -5.54 -7.28
N LEU A 101 -11.39 -4.60 -7.28
CA LEU A 101 -11.53 -3.59 -6.23
C LEU A 101 -12.66 -4.00 -5.29
N ASP A 102 -12.32 -4.36 -4.05
CA ASP A 102 -13.31 -4.76 -3.05
C ASP A 102 -13.63 -3.59 -2.10
N LEU A 103 -14.91 -3.41 -1.77
CA LEU A 103 -15.38 -2.42 -0.79
C LEU A 103 -15.60 -3.10 0.56
N LYS A 104 -14.90 -2.64 1.60
CA LYS A 104 -15.00 -3.16 2.97
C LYS A 104 -14.89 -4.70 3.09
N PRO A 105 -13.90 -5.35 2.43
CA PRO A 105 -13.75 -6.79 2.54
C PRO A 105 -13.30 -7.20 3.95
N GLU A 106 -13.50 -8.47 4.29
CA GLU A 106 -12.86 -9.06 5.48
C GLU A 106 -11.46 -9.57 5.10
N VAL A 107 -10.49 -9.33 5.98
CA VAL A 107 -9.14 -9.90 5.86
C VAL A 107 -8.77 -10.51 7.21
N ASN A 108 -8.39 -11.78 7.20
CA ASN A 108 -8.17 -12.54 8.43
C ASN A 108 -6.89 -13.35 8.33
N TYR A 109 -6.16 -13.43 9.44
CA TYR A 109 -5.00 -14.30 9.53
C TYR A 109 -4.81 -14.86 10.94
N TYR A 110 -4.57 -16.16 11.02
CA TYR A 110 -4.34 -16.92 12.25
C TYR A 110 -2.91 -17.46 12.26
N TRP A 111 -2.17 -17.24 13.36
CA TRP A 111 -0.81 -17.77 13.50
C TRP A 111 -0.42 -18.00 14.96
N HIS A 112 0.72 -18.65 15.17
CA HIS A 112 1.33 -18.87 16.48
C HIS A 112 2.60 -18.05 16.60
N HIS A 113 2.84 -17.48 17.77
CA HIS A 113 4.11 -16.82 18.05
C HIS A 113 4.48 -16.91 19.54
N GLY A 114 5.50 -17.70 19.84
CA GLY A 114 5.96 -17.97 21.20
C GLY A 114 5.09 -18.97 21.97
N GLU A 115 5.48 -19.19 23.22
CA GLU A 115 4.87 -20.15 24.14
C GLU A 115 4.67 -19.51 25.52
N GLU A 116 3.68 -19.99 26.26
CA GLU A 116 3.46 -19.61 27.65
C GLU A 116 3.24 -20.84 28.53
N VAL A 117 3.66 -20.75 29.79
CA VAL A 117 3.33 -21.77 30.80
C VAL A 117 2.01 -21.40 31.46
N VAL A 118 1.08 -22.34 31.47
CA VAL A 118 -0.24 -22.16 32.10
C VAL A 118 -0.08 -21.96 33.60
N ALA A 119 -0.48 -20.79 34.09
CA ALA A 119 -0.25 -20.40 35.50
C ALA A 119 -1.27 -21.01 36.48
N HIS A 120 -2.51 -21.23 36.05
CA HIS A 120 -3.63 -21.63 36.91
C HIS A 120 -4.54 -22.66 36.23
N GLY A 121 -5.38 -23.35 37.02
CA GLY A 121 -6.34 -24.34 36.52
C GLY A 121 -5.75 -25.75 36.34
N HIS A 122 -6.56 -26.67 35.80
CA HIS A 122 -6.21 -28.09 35.70
C HIS A 122 -5.03 -28.40 34.75
N ARG A 123 -4.69 -27.47 33.84
CA ARG A 123 -3.52 -27.56 32.93
C ARG A 123 -2.28 -26.86 33.47
N LYS A 124 -2.26 -26.43 34.74
CA LYS A 124 -1.14 -25.71 35.35
C LYS A 124 0.20 -26.42 35.08
N GLY A 125 1.21 -25.65 34.70
CA GLY A 125 2.56 -26.15 34.41
C GLY A 125 2.76 -26.71 33.01
N ARG A 126 1.71 -26.85 32.20
CA ARG A 126 1.84 -27.22 30.79
C ARG A 126 2.29 -26.02 29.96
N VAL A 127 3.09 -26.28 28.93
CA VAL A 127 3.48 -25.31 27.91
C VAL A 127 2.38 -25.29 26.84
N ASP A 128 1.87 -24.09 26.53
CA ASP A 128 0.88 -23.86 25.49
C ASP A 128 1.41 -22.85 24.47
N PRO A 129 1.16 -23.05 23.16
CA PRO A 129 1.51 -22.06 22.15
C PRO A 129 0.60 -20.84 22.27
N VAL A 130 1.18 -19.65 22.09
CA VAL A 130 0.44 -18.40 22.06
C VAL A 130 -0.11 -18.19 20.66
N ARG A 131 -1.44 -18.12 20.56
CA ARG A 131 -2.19 -18.02 19.30
C ARG A 131 -2.69 -16.60 19.11
N PHE A 132 -2.58 -16.10 17.89
CA PHE A 132 -3.06 -14.79 17.49
C PHE A 132 -3.99 -14.90 16.28
N GLN A 133 -4.94 -13.98 16.22
CA GLN A 133 -5.84 -13.79 15.09
C GLN A 133 -5.93 -12.29 14.84
N ILE A 134 -5.78 -11.88 13.59
CA ILE A 134 -6.16 -10.54 13.13
C ILE A 134 -7.46 -10.68 12.36
N ASP A 135 -8.45 -9.85 12.73
CA ASP A 135 -9.71 -9.70 12.03
C ASP A 135 -9.82 -8.25 11.57
N ASP A 136 -9.42 -8.01 10.33
CA ASP A 136 -9.31 -6.68 9.75
C ASP A 136 -10.39 -6.45 8.69
N LYS A 137 -10.73 -5.17 8.48
CA LYS A 137 -11.73 -4.69 7.52
C LYS A 137 -11.23 -3.40 6.87
N PRO A 138 -10.28 -3.48 5.90
CA PRO A 138 -9.87 -2.30 5.14
C PRO A 138 -11.08 -1.63 4.50
N HIS A 139 -11.02 -0.32 4.29
CA HIS A 139 -12.11 0.40 3.61
C HIS A 139 -12.20 0.00 2.13
N LEU A 140 -11.05 -0.14 1.48
CA LEU A 140 -10.91 -0.66 0.12
C LEU A 140 -9.69 -1.57 0.05
N GLN A 141 -9.69 -2.51 -0.88
CA GLN A 141 -8.46 -3.17 -1.32
C GLN A 141 -8.48 -3.45 -2.81
N ILE A 142 -7.30 -3.45 -3.41
CA ILE A 142 -7.09 -3.86 -4.79
C ILE A 142 -6.38 -5.21 -4.76
N ARG A 143 -7.00 -6.24 -5.34
CA ARG A 143 -6.41 -7.56 -5.56
C ARG A 143 -6.07 -7.74 -7.03
N VAL A 144 -5.00 -8.46 -7.31
CA VAL A 144 -4.43 -8.61 -8.65
C VAL A 144 -4.11 -10.07 -8.95
N PRO A 145 -4.10 -10.48 -10.22
CA PRO A 145 -3.82 -11.86 -10.60
C PRO A 145 -2.32 -12.21 -10.55
N LYS A 146 -1.44 -11.21 -10.55
CA LYS A 146 0.02 -11.38 -10.52
C LYS A 146 0.63 -10.67 -9.32
N GLN A 147 1.62 -11.32 -8.72
CA GLN A 147 2.31 -10.83 -7.53
C GLN A 147 3.13 -9.56 -7.83
N LEU A 148 3.15 -8.63 -6.88
CA LEU A 148 4.04 -7.47 -6.93
C LEU A 148 5.52 -7.88 -6.80
N PRO A 149 6.46 -7.13 -7.41
CA PRO A 149 7.88 -7.43 -7.32
C PRO A 149 8.40 -7.25 -5.88
N GLN A 150 9.39 -8.05 -5.52
CA GLN A 150 10.12 -7.87 -4.25
C GLN A 150 10.81 -6.50 -4.20
N VAL A 151 10.86 -5.90 -3.00
CA VAL A 151 11.55 -4.62 -2.77
C VAL A 151 13.04 -4.87 -2.49
N VAL A 152 13.33 -5.87 -1.65
CA VAL A 152 14.69 -6.30 -1.30
C VAL A 152 14.82 -7.82 -1.43
N PRO A 153 16.04 -8.37 -1.58
CA PRO A 153 16.25 -9.82 -1.55
C PRO A 153 15.64 -10.50 -0.31
N LEU A 154 15.18 -11.75 -0.47
CA LEU A 154 14.49 -12.53 0.57
C LEU A 154 15.29 -12.64 1.88
N ASP A 155 16.61 -12.82 1.78
CA ASP A 155 17.50 -13.01 2.93
C ASP A 155 18.06 -11.68 3.49
N SER A 156 17.49 -10.54 3.09
CA SER A 156 17.92 -9.24 3.60
C SER A 156 17.58 -9.09 5.09
N ASN A 157 18.59 -8.77 5.90
CA ASN A 157 18.42 -8.44 7.31
C ASN A 157 18.72 -6.95 7.52
N LEU A 158 17.69 -6.16 7.83
CA LEU A 158 17.78 -4.69 7.94
C LEU A 158 17.81 -4.16 9.39
N GLY A 159 17.84 -5.04 10.40
CA GLY A 159 17.93 -4.61 11.79
C GLY A 159 17.25 -5.57 12.77
N ASP A 160 17.19 -5.14 14.03
CA ASP A 160 16.65 -5.95 15.13
C ASP A 160 15.19 -5.65 15.44
N VAL A 161 14.48 -6.70 15.86
CA VAL A 161 13.06 -6.63 16.25
C VAL A 161 12.99 -6.32 17.75
N PRO A 162 12.15 -5.37 18.19
CA PRO A 162 11.98 -5.08 19.60
C PRO A 162 11.55 -6.31 20.41
N VAL A 163 12.21 -6.54 21.54
CA VAL A 163 11.89 -7.63 22.47
C VAL A 163 11.07 -7.09 23.63
N ILE A 164 9.89 -7.68 23.87
CA ILE A 164 9.00 -7.31 24.97
C ILE A 164 9.12 -8.35 26.08
N ASN A 165 9.63 -7.94 27.25
CA ASN A 165 9.84 -8.82 28.41
C ASN A 165 8.59 -8.98 29.30
N HIS A 166 7.41 -8.69 28.75
CA HIS A 166 6.14 -8.74 29.46
C HIS A 166 5.12 -9.56 28.67
N LYS A 167 4.16 -10.15 29.39
CA LYS A 167 3.06 -10.88 28.76
C LYS A 167 2.22 -9.94 27.89
N PRO A 168 1.76 -10.37 26.70
CA PRO A 168 0.88 -9.57 25.85
C PRO A 168 -0.38 -9.06 26.56
N SER A 169 -0.85 -9.77 27.59
CA SER A 169 -2.00 -9.36 28.42
C SER A 169 -1.78 -8.12 29.28
N LYS A 170 -0.58 -7.52 29.27
CA LYS A 170 -0.31 -6.20 29.88
C LYS A 170 -0.74 -5.05 28.97
N LEU A 171 -0.90 -5.30 27.67
CA LEU A 171 -1.61 -4.43 26.76
C LEU A 171 -3.12 -4.72 26.84
N PRO A 172 -4.00 -3.83 26.34
CA PRO A 172 -5.43 -4.10 26.21
C PRO A 172 -5.74 -5.16 25.12
N LEU A 173 -5.08 -6.31 25.22
CA LEU A 173 -5.18 -7.46 24.33
C LEU A 173 -5.73 -8.66 25.11
N PHE A 174 -6.89 -9.17 24.67
CA PHE A 174 -7.65 -10.18 25.38
C PHE A 174 -7.72 -11.47 24.58
N LYS A 175 -7.74 -12.60 25.28
CA LYS A 175 -7.91 -13.92 24.66
C LYS A 175 -9.39 -14.20 24.43
N LYS A 176 -9.72 -14.72 23.26
CA LYS A 176 -11.06 -15.18 22.88
C LYS A 176 -10.92 -16.45 22.06
N GLN A 177 -11.88 -17.36 22.17
CA GLN A 177 -11.96 -18.56 21.35
C GLN A 177 -13.15 -18.45 20.40
N TYR A 178 -12.89 -18.66 19.12
CA TYR A 178 -13.85 -18.64 18.02
C TYR A 178 -13.24 -19.38 16.81
N GLU A 179 -13.95 -19.42 15.70
CA GLU A 179 -13.44 -19.99 14.45
C GLU A 179 -12.20 -19.22 13.96
N ASN A 180 -11.09 -19.93 13.76
CA ASN A 180 -9.86 -19.35 13.20
C ASN A 180 -10.05 -19.13 11.71
N LYS A 181 -9.67 -17.95 11.21
CA LYS A 181 -9.89 -17.59 9.80
C LYS A 181 -8.61 -17.15 9.13
N VAL A 182 -8.42 -17.65 7.91
CA VAL A 182 -7.41 -17.17 6.95
C VAL A 182 -8.17 -16.79 5.68
N TYR A 183 -8.22 -15.50 5.39
CA TYR A 183 -9.05 -14.96 4.32
C TYR A 183 -8.45 -13.67 3.77
N ILE A 184 -8.38 -13.56 2.44
CA ILE A 184 -7.75 -12.42 1.75
C ILE A 184 -8.76 -11.40 1.20
N GLY A 185 -10.05 -11.58 1.48
CA GLY A 185 -11.17 -10.85 0.85
C GLY A 185 -11.87 -11.63 -0.27
N SER A 186 -11.31 -12.76 -0.69
CA SER A 186 -11.93 -13.69 -1.64
C SER A 186 -11.57 -15.15 -1.33
N LYS A 187 -12.31 -16.08 -1.94
CA LYS A 187 -12.06 -17.52 -1.79
C LYS A 187 -10.84 -17.95 -2.63
N VAL A 188 -10.24 -19.07 -2.25
CA VAL A 188 -9.02 -19.62 -2.89
C VAL A 188 -9.13 -19.81 -4.40
N ALA A 189 -10.33 -20.06 -4.94
CA ALA A 189 -10.55 -20.25 -6.37
C ALA A 189 -10.52 -18.95 -7.20
N ASP A 190 -10.53 -17.78 -6.56
CA ASP A 190 -10.48 -16.49 -7.25
C ASP A 190 -9.08 -16.27 -7.87
N PRO A 191 -8.98 -15.93 -9.17
CA PRO A 191 -7.69 -15.68 -9.82
C PRO A 191 -6.94 -14.48 -9.23
N CYS A 192 -7.63 -13.48 -8.68
CA CYS A 192 -7.04 -12.32 -8.03
C CYS A 192 -6.64 -12.66 -6.58
N CYS A 193 -5.67 -13.57 -6.44
CA CYS A 193 -5.21 -14.10 -5.15
C CYS A 193 -4.05 -13.31 -4.51
N TYR A 194 -3.53 -12.29 -5.18
CA TYR A 194 -2.46 -11.43 -4.67
C TYR A 194 -2.97 -10.04 -4.31
N GLY A 195 -2.41 -9.45 -3.26
CA GLY A 195 -2.71 -8.10 -2.82
C GLY A 195 -1.85 -7.07 -3.54
N HIS A 196 -2.47 -5.99 -4.00
CA HIS A 196 -1.78 -4.82 -4.54
C HIS A 196 -1.66 -3.74 -3.46
N THR A 197 -2.75 -3.00 -3.21
CA THR A 197 -2.82 -1.92 -2.24
C THR A 197 -4.10 -1.99 -1.41
N GLN A 198 -3.98 -1.84 -0.09
CA GLN A 198 -5.09 -1.64 0.84
C GLN A 198 -5.25 -0.16 1.22
N PHE A 199 -6.49 0.24 1.50
CA PHE A 199 -6.81 1.57 1.98
C PHE A 199 -7.56 1.48 3.31
N HIS A 200 -6.98 2.09 4.34
CA HIS A 200 -7.48 2.04 5.70
C HIS A 200 -7.91 3.42 6.17
N LEU A 201 -9.07 3.47 6.80
CA LEU A 201 -9.58 4.66 7.45
C LEU A 201 -9.47 4.47 8.96
N ILE A 202 -8.63 5.27 9.62
CA ILE A 202 -8.50 5.25 11.08
C ILE A 202 -9.86 5.58 11.68
N PRO A 203 -10.39 4.89 12.71
CA PRO A 203 -11.71 5.16 13.29
C PRO A 203 -11.80 6.52 14.00
N ASP A 204 -13.02 7.09 14.09
CA ASP A 204 -13.30 8.39 14.75
C ASP A 204 -12.80 8.48 16.21
N ARG A 205 -12.67 7.33 16.89
CA ARG A 205 -12.14 7.24 18.26
C ARG A 205 -10.64 7.52 18.35
N LEU A 206 -9.91 7.31 17.27
CA LEU A 206 -8.46 7.46 17.19
C LEU A 206 -8.04 8.64 16.30
N LYS A 207 -8.98 9.55 15.99
CA LYS A 207 -8.68 10.78 15.24
C LYS A 207 -7.61 11.62 15.93
N ARG A 208 -6.76 12.22 15.10
CA ARG A 208 -5.67 13.13 15.51
C ARG A 208 -6.09 14.17 16.56
N GLU A 209 -7.19 14.89 16.32
CA GLU A 209 -7.69 15.92 17.24
C GLU A 209 -7.99 15.40 18.64
N ARG A 210 -8.43 14.15 18.75
CA ARG A 210 -8.75 13.54 20.05
C ARG A 210 -7.51 13.15 20.80
N LEU A 211 -6.50 12.64 20.10
CA LEU A 211 -5.20 12.33 20.69
C LEU A 211 -4.52 13.61 21.20
N ILE A 212 -4.58 14.70 20.43
CA ILE A 212 -4.11 16.03 20.87
C ILE A 212 -4.86 16.49 22.13
N LYS A 213 -6.20 16.43 22.13
CA LYS A 213 -7.01 16.78 23.32
C LYS A 213 -6.68 15.91 24.54
N ALA A 214 -6.25 14.67 24.33
CA ALA A 214 -5.83 13.74 25.37
C ALA A 214 -4.34 13.86 25.75
N ARG A 215 -3.57 14.76 25.13
CA ARG A 215 -2.11 14.90 25.30
C ARG A 215 -1.32 13.63 24.94
N LEU A 216 -1.69 13.01 23.83
CA LEU A 216 -1.11 11.78 23.27
C LEU A 216 -0.62 12.01 21.84
N GLU A 217 0.00 13.15 21.58
CA GLU A 217 0.48 13.54 20.24
C GLU A 217 1.54 12.58 19.69
N ASP A 218 2.39 12.04 20.57
CA ASP A 218 3.40 11.03 20.25
C ASP A 218 2.79 9.72 19.75
N GLN A 219 1.52 9.45 20.10
CA GLN A 219 0.80 8.25 19.68
C GLN A 219 0.14 8.37 18.31
N ILE A 220 0.10 9.58 17.70
CA ILE A 220 -0.54 9.79 16.40
C ILE A 220 0.08 8.86 15.36
N GLU A 221 1.39 8.97 15.11
CA GLU A 221 2.09 8.14 14.11
C GLU A 221 2.21 6.67 14.53
N VAL A 222 2.10 6.36 15.83
CA VAL A 222 2.05 4.97 16.32
C VAL A 222 0.77 4.27 15.84
N VAL A 223 -0.38 4.97 15.83
CA VAL A 223 -1.65 4.42 15.32
C VAL A 223 -1.54 4.06 13.83
N TYR A 224 -1.00 4.97 13.01
CA TYR A 224 -0.81 4.73 11.57
C TYR A 224 0.12 3.53 11.33
N ARG A 225 1.29 3.51 11.99
CA ARG A 225 2.27 2.42 11.84
C ARG A 225 1.72 1.07 12.32
N SER A 226 1.04 1.05 13.46
CA SER A 226 0.49 -0.19 14.03
C SER A 226 -0.58 -0.79 13.11
N ASN A 227 -1.45 0.04 12.53
CA ASN A 227 -2.42 -0.38 11.54
C ASN A 227 -1.72 -0.93 10.28
N GLY A 228 -0.82 -0.15 9.67
CA GLY A 228 -0.08 -0.56 8.48
C GLY A 228 0.66 -1.88 8.64
N ILE A 229 1.33 -2.10 9.79
CA ILE A 229 2.03 -3.36 10.08
C ILE A 229 1.06 -4.52 10.24
N ALA A 230 0.02 -4.38 11.08
CA ALA A 230 -0.89 -5.47 11.39
C ALA A 230 -1.69 -5.92 10.15
N SER A 231 -2.26 -4.97 9.42
CA SER A 231 -3.06 -5.23 8.22
C SER A 231 -2.22 -5.86 7.11
N LEU A 232 -1.03 -5.32 6.84
CA LEU A 232 -0.18 -5.86 5.78
C LEU A 232 0.43 -7.21 6.13
N PHE A 233 0.79 -7.43 7.40
CA PHE A 233 1.22 -8.75 7.85
C PHE A 233 0.11 -9.78 7.65
N ALA A 234 -1.11 -9.50 8.15
CA ALA A 234 -2.24 -10.41 8.00
C ALA A 234 -2.54 -10.71 6.52
N TRP A 235 -2.55 -9.69 5.68
CA TRP A 235 -2.89 -9.84 4.27
C TRP A 235 -1.84 -10.61 3.48
N THR A 236 -0.55 -10.27 3.63
CA THR A 236 0.54 -10.98 2.93
C THR A 236 0.67 -12.43 3.42
N ALA A 237 0.50 -12.67 4.71
CA ALA A 237 0.59 -14.01 5.27
C ALA A 237 -0.58 -14.90 4.86
N ALA A 238 -1.80 -14.34 4.78
CA ALA A 238 -2.96 -15.05 4.23
C ALA A 238 -2.78 -15.37 2.74
N GLN A 239 -2.22 -14.46 1.94
CA GLN A 239 -1.86 -14.72 0.54
C GLN A 239 -0.84 -15.87 0.42
N ALA A 240 0.19 -15.88 1.27
CA ALA A 240 1.18 -16.95 1.28
C ALA A 240 0.56 -18.31 1.66
N MET A 241 -0.37 -18.34 2.63
CA MET A 241 -1.11 -19.55 2.97
C MET A 241 -2.00 -20.06 1.84
N TYR A 242 -2.60 -19.19 1.04
CA TYR A 242 -3.35 -19.60 -0.15
C TYR A 242 -2.46 -20.29 -1.19
N GLN A 243 -1.15 -20.03 -1.17
CA GLN A 243 -0.14 -20.68 -2.02
C GLN A 243 0.47 -21.94 -1.38
N GLY A 244 -0.03 -22.37 -0.22
CA GLY A 244 0.43 -23.58 0.47
C GLY A 244 1.61 -23.37 1.43
N PHE A 245 2.09 -22.14 1.63
CA PHE A 245 3.12 -21.84 2.62
C PHE A 245 2.54 -21.75 4.02
N TRP A 246 3.30 -22.18 5.03
CA TRP A 246 2.90 -22.11 6.43
C TRP A 246 4.15 -22.15 7.33
N SER A 247 3.99 -22.27 8.65
CA SER A 247 5.12 -22.14 9.58
C SER A 247 6.28 -23.10 9.33
N GLU A 248 6.01 -24.35 8.94
CA GLU A 248 7.06 -25.34 8.66
C GLU A 248 7.50 -25.34 7.18
N ALA A 249 6.59 -25.01 6.27
CA ALA A 249 6.91 -24.83 4.84
C ALA A 249 6.98 -23.33 4.54
N ASP A 250 8.09 -22.71 4.95
CA ASP A 250 8.28 -21.27 4.83
C ASP A 250 8.34 -20.81 3.36
N VAL A 251 8.14 -19.51 3.16
CA VAL A 251 8.08 -18.90 1.83
C VAL A 251 9.40 -19.04 1.08
N THR A 252 9.32 -19.44 -0.19
CA THR A 252 10.48 -19.52 -1.09
C THR A 252 10.69 -18.24 -1.89
N ARG A 253 9.72 -17.33 -1.87
CA ARG A 253 9.75 -16.00 -2.47
C ARG A 253 9.01 -15.03 -1.56
N PRO A 254 9.40 -13.75 -1.51
CA PRO A 254 8.73 -12.79 -0.64
C PRO A 254 7.33 -12.44 -1.17
N PHE A 255 6.43 -12.05 -0.27
CA PHE A 255 5.12 -11.49 -0.62
C PHE A 255 5.08 -10.01 -0.27
N VAL A 256 4.86 -9.16 -1.28
CA VAL A 256 4.80 -7.71 -1.13
C VAL A 256 3.38 -7.21 -1.27
N SER A 257 2.97 -6.34 -0.36
CA SER A 257 1.73 -5.57 -0.48
C SER A 257 1.91 -4.16 0.06
N GLN A 258 1.03 -3.25 -0.36
CA GLN A 258 1.06 -1.84 -0.01
C GLN A 258 -0.18 -1.47 0.80
N ALA A 259 -0.07 -0.48 1.69
CA ALA A 259 -1.23 0.11 2.34
C ALA A 259 -1.11 1.63 2.42
N VAL A 260 -2.26 2.30 2.29
CA VAL A 260 -2.42 3.72 2.56
C VAL A 260 -3.35 3.84 3.75
N VAL A 261 -2.87 4.42 4.85
CA VAL A 261 -3.65 4.65 6.06
C VAL A 261 -3.95 6.14 6.14
N THR A 262 -5.23 6.50 6.31
CA THR A 262 -5.68 7.89 6.35
C THR A 262 -6.73 8.13 7.43
N ASP A 263 -6.86 9.37 7.90
CA ASP A 263 -7.98 9.84 8.73
C ASP A 263 -9.00 10.68 7.94
N GLY A 264 -8.79 10.83 6.62
CA GLY A 264 -9.58 11.66 5.72
C GLY A 264 -8.88 12.95 5.29
N LYS A 265 -7.84 13.40 6.00
CA LYS A 265 -7.01 14.56 5.63
C LYS A 265 -5.53 14.19 5.56
N TYR A 266 -5.02 13.43 6.53
CA TYR A 266 -3.62 13.00 6.63
C TYR A 266 -3.43 11.58 6.10
N PHE A 267 -2.44 11.40 5.24
CA PHE A 267 -2.12 10.14 4.57
C PHE A 267 -0.71 9.68 4.96
N ALA A 268 -0.60 8.40 5.34
CA ALA A 268 0.67 7.71 5.51
C ALA A 268 0.72 6.48 4.59
N PHE A 269 1.91 6.24 4.03
CA PHE A 269 2.14 5.20 3.03
C PHE A 269 3.02 4.10 3.60
N PHE A 270 2.58 2.85 3.44
CA PHE A 270 3.26 1.68 3.95
C PHE A 270 3.50 0.65 2.85
N CYS A 271 4.69 0.05 2.86
CA CYS A 271 5.02 -1.10 2.04
C CYS A 271 5.51 -2.22 2.96
N TYR A 272 5.00 -3.43 2.77
CA TYR A 272 5.37 -4.57 3.58
C TYR A 272 5.87 -5.70 2.69
N GLN A 273 6.97 -6.31 3.10
CA GLN A 273 7.53 -7.50 2.49
C GLN A 273 7.57 -8.62 3.52
N LEU A 274 6.76 -9.66 3.28
CA LEU A 274 6.77 -10.90 4.02
C LEU A 274 7.91 -11.78 3.50
N ASN A 275 8.91 -11.97 4.35
CA ASN A 275 10.08 -12.83 4.09
C ASN A 275 10.00 -14.16 4.83
N THR A 276 9.13 -14.27 5.84
CA THR A 276 8.97 -15.51 6.60
C THR A 276 7.62 -15.63 7.33
N LEU A 277 7.13 -16.86 7.42
CA LEU A 277 5.99 -17.32 8.24
C LEU A 277 6.42 -18.18 9.43
N ALA A 278 7.70 -18.54 9.52
CA ALA A 278 8.28 -19.39 10.56
C ALA A 278 8.40 -18.64 11.90
N LEU A 279 7.26 -18.44 12.56
CA LEU A 279 7.11 -17.67 13.81
C LEU A 279 6.87 -18.54 15.06
N THR A 280 6.76 -19.86 14.92
CA THR A 280 6.59 -20.78 16.05
C THR A 280 7.88 -20.83 16.88
N ALA A 281 7.77 -21.25 18.15
CA ALA A 281 8.94 -21.35 19.03
C ALA A 281 10.01 -22.34 18.52
N GLU A 282 9.62 -23.30 17.67
CA GLU A 282 10.51 -24.27 17.05
C GLU A 282 11.19 -23.68 15.81
N THR A 283 10.40 -23.13 14.89
CA THR A 283 10.88 -22.68 13.57
C THR A 283 11.67 -21.36 13.63
N ILE A 284 11.34 -20.48 14.57
CA ILE A 284 12.01 -19.18 14.69
C ILE A 284 13.47 -19.28 15.14
N LYS A 285 13.84 -20.35 15.86
CA LYS A 285 15.18 -20.51 16.47
C LYS A 285 16.31 -20.52 15.43
N ASN A 286 16.06 -21.12 14.28
CA ASN A 286 17.05 -21.28 13.21
C ASN A 286 16.73 -20.41 11.99
N ASN A 287 15.80 -19.48 12.11
CA ASN A 287 15.35 -18.65 11.02
C ASN A 287 15.95 -17.24 11.13
N PRO A 288 16.94 -16.88 10.29
CA PRO A 288 17.55 -15.55 10.33
C PRO A 288 16.68 -14.48 9.65
N ARG A 289 15.63 -14.88 8.90
CA ARG A 289 14.82 -13.96 8.11
C ARG A 289 13.88 -13.16 9.00
N LYS A 290 13.68 -11.91 8.62
CA LYS A 290 12.75 -10.98 9.27
C LYS A 290 11.88 -10.33 8.21
N ASN A 291 10.62 -10.13 8.55
CA ASN A 291 9.70 -9.35 7.72
C ASN A 291 10.08 -7.86 7.79
N ILE A 292 9.78 -7.11 6.73
CA ILE A 292 10.17 -5.71 6.63
C ILE A 292 8.95 -4.86 6.31
N CYS A 293 8.80 -3.75 7.04
CA CYS A 293 7.78 -2.74 6.77
C CYS A 293 8.44 -1.36 6.65
N TRP A 294 8.27 -0.74 5.50
CA TRP A 294 8.61 0.67 5.27
C TRP A 294 7.36 1.50 5.48
N GLY A 295 7.52 2.68 6.10
CA GLY A 295 6.43 3.61 6.36
C GLY A 295 6.90 5.05 6.27
N THR A 296 6.02 5.94 5.82
CA THR A 296 6.21 7.38 5.91
C THR A 296 5.50 7.94 7.15
N GLU A 297 5.91 9.12 7.60
CA GLU A 297 5.07 9.93 8.49
C GLU A 297 3.81 10.40 7.74
N SER A 298 2.73 10.67 8.48
CA SER A 298 1.50 11.14 7.88
C SER A 298 1.58 12.62 7.45
N LYS A 299 1.23 12.90 6.19
CA LYS A 299 1.20 14.25 5.60
C LYS A 299 -0.23 14.64 5.20
N PRO A 300 -0.65 15.91 5.37
CA PRO A 300 -1.96 16.36 4.93
C PRO A 300 -2.02 16.44 3.39
N LEU A 301 -3.15 15.99 2.81
CA LEU A 301 -3.42 16.08 1.37
C LEU A 301 -3.88 17.48 0.95
N TYR A 302 -4.57 18.20 1.83
CA TYR A 302 -5.06 19.56 1.64
C TYR A 302 -5.08 20.26 3.00
N ASP A 303 -5.22 21.58 3.04
CA ASP A 303 -5.44 22.28 4.30
C ASP A 303 -6.94 22.44 4.60
N VAL A 304 -7.68 23.18 3.78
CA VAL A 304 -9.10 23.42 4.03
C VAL A 304 -9.90 23.43 2.73
N VAL A 305 -11.17 23.05 2.83
CA VAL A 305 -12.16 23.21 1.76
C VAL A 305 -13.10 24.35 2.14
N GLU A 306 -13.06 25.44 1.38
CA GLU A 306 -13.86 26.65 1.61
C GLU A 306 -14.33 27.24 0.28
N ASP A 307 -15.56 27.74 0.25
CA ASP A 307 -16.15 28.42 -0.92
C ASP A 307 -16.06 27.63 -2.23
N GLY A 308 -16.21 26.30 -2.15
CA GLY A 308 -16.14 25.42 -3.32
C GLY A 308 -14.73 25.25 -3.89
N ASN A 309 -13.68 25.55 -3.11
CA ASN A 309 -12.29 25.40 -3.52
C ASN A 309 -11.47 24.65 -2.47
N VAL A 310 -10.45 23.91 -2.93
CA VAL A 310 -9.49 23.19 -2.09
C VAL A 310 -8.24 24.04 -1.93
N LYS A 311 -7.95 24.50 -0.72
CA LYS A 311 -6.77 25.31 -0.40
C LYS A 311 -5.59 24.41 -0.01
N ASP A 312 -4.40 24.82 -0.48
CA ASP A 312 -3.11 24.17 -0.19
C ASP A 312 -3.10 22.65 -0.43
N PHE A 313 -3.57 22.22 -1.60
CA PHE A 313 -3.49 20.84 -2.03
C PHE A 313 -2.03 20.39 -2.22
N ASN A 314 -1.69 19.25 -1.64
CA ASN A 314 -0.34 18.71 -1.58
C ASN A 314 -0.10 17.67 -2.68
N ASP A 315 0.53 18.09 -3.77
CA ASP A 315 0.84 17.23 -4.92
C ASP A 315 1.81 16.08 -4.57
N GLU A 316 2.64 16.21 -3.53
CA GLU A 316 3.53 15.12 -3.13
C GLU A 316 2.74 13.91 -2.64
N VAL A 317 1.67 14.13 -1.88
CA VAL A 317 0.82 13.05 -1.35
C VAL A 317 0.10 12.35 -2.50
N LEU A 318 -0.45 13.11 -3.46
CA LEU A 318 -1.05 12.57 -4.67
C LEU A 318 -0.03 11.76 -5.49
N LEU A 319 1.18 12.27 -5.65
CA LEU A 319 2.24 11.59 -6.38
C LEU A 319 2.63 10.25 -5.72
N HIS A 320 2.67 10.17 -4.39
CA HIS A 320 2.92 8.89 -3.69
C HIS A 320 1.79 7.89 -3.92
N LEU A 321 0.54 8.34 -3.86
CA LEU A 321 -0.63 7.52 -4.15
C LEU A 321 -0.60 6.96 -5.58
N VAL A 322 -0.30 7.83 -6.55
CA VAL A 322 -0.18 7.44 -7.97
C VAL A 322 0.98 6.45 -8.17
N ARG A 323 2.13 6.65 -7.53
CA ARG A 323 3.26 5.71 -7.58
C ARG A 323 2.91 4.33 -7.01
N PHE A 324 2.13 4.27 -5.94
CA PHE A 324 1.64 3.00 -5.40
C PHE A 324 0.77 2.29 -6.44
N LEU A 325 -0.24 2.97 -6.99
CA LEU A 325 -1.16 2.43 -8.00
C LEU A 325 -0.46 2.01 -9.31
N LEU A 326 0.62 2.69 -9.70
CA LEU A 326 1.41 2.33 -10.88
C LEU A 326 2.37 1.15 -10.66
N ASN A 327 2.55 0.67 -9.42
CA ASN A 327 3.42 -0.46 -9.15
C ASN A 327 2.88 -1.73 -9.84
N ARG A 328 3.77 -2.46 -10.53
CA ARG A 328 3.45 -3.64 -11.32
C ARG A 328 4.68 -4.54 -11.48
N PRO A 329 4.50 -5.86 -11.69
CA PRO A 329 5.60 -6.73 -12.09
C PRO A 329 6.17 -6.31 -13.45
N LYS A 330 7.45 -6.64 -13.70
CA LYS A 330 8.13 -6.31 -14.97
C LYS A 330 7.50 -7.02 -16.17
N GLU A 331 6.93 -8.20 -15.95
CA GLU A 331 6.27 -9.00 -16.98
C GLU A 331 4.79 -9.15 -16.61
N LEU A 332 3.91 -8.62 -17.47
CA LEU A 332 2.45 -8.65 -17.29
C LEU A 332 1.75 -9.71 -18.10
#